data_AF-A0A2E4G2G2-F1
#
_entry.id   AF-A0A2E4G2G2-F1
#
_cell.length_a   1.000
_cell.length_b   1.000
_cell.length_c   1.000
_cell.angle_alpha   90.00
_cell.angle_beta   90.00
_cell.angle_gamma   90.00
#
_symmetry.space_group_name_H-M   'P 1'
#
loop_
_entity.id
_entity.type
_entity.pdbx_description
1 polymer ?
#
loop_
_entity_poly.entity_id
_entity_poly.type
_entity_poly.pdbx_seq_one_letter_code
_entity_poly.pdbx_strand_id
1 'polypeptide(L)'
;MPNLLEDYRSNPSASLVTIRCAPWNFKDNVLLMGDASHAIVPFYGQGMNSGFEDCSVFDEIFESSERDWSVAFEEFSRKRKADADAISNLALQNYIEMRDLVADPSFLLRKKIEQKIFEKHPDKWMPLYSQVTFSHIPYSKALAAGDRQRGIMDRIMSKENIEEIWDSEEIENEILHLASNA
;
A
#
# COMPACT_ATOMS: atom_id res chain seq x y z
N MET A 1 -21.58 12.38 20.54
CA MET A 1 -20.51 12.58 21.53
C MET A 1 -20.95 13.63 22.53
N PRO A 2 -21.44 13.24 23.73
CA PRO A 2 -21.94 14.18 24.73
C PRO A 2 -20.86 15.08 25.35
N ASN A 3 -19.59 14.64 25.36
CA ASN A 3 -18.48 15.33 26.05
C ASN A 3 -17.42 15.91 25.10
N LEU A 4 -17.78 16.21 23.84
CA LEU A 4 -16.82 16.59 22.78
C LEU A 4 -15.85 17.71 23.19
N LEU A 5 -16.34 18.76 23.87
CA LEU A 5 -15.50 19.90 24.28
C LEU A 5 -14.51 19.53 25.39
N GLU A 6 -14.90 18.63 26.28
CA GLU A 6 -14.03 18.11 27.33
C GLU A 6 -12.96 17.20 26.73
N ASP A 7 -13.37 16.25 25.88
CA ASP A 7 -12.48 15.31 25.19
C ASP A 7 -11.46 16.04 24.32
N TYR A 8 -11.86 17.09 23.60
CA TYR A 8 -10.95 17.86 22.75
C TYR A 8 -9.88 18.62 23.57
N ARG A 9 -10.23 19.09 24.76
CA ARG A 9 -9.32 19.86 25.62
C ARG A 9 -8.40 18.98 26.45
N SER A 10 -8.86 17.80 26.84
CA SER A 10 -8.13 16.87 27.71
C SER A 10 -7.20 15.93 26.94
N ASN A 11 -7.53 15.56 25.71
CA ASN A 11 -6.72 14.65 24.92
C ASN A 11 -5.60 15.41 24.18
N PRO A 12 -4.32 15.07 24.41
CA PRO A 12 -3.21 15.75 23.75
C PRO A 12 -3.20 15.45 22.25
N SER A 13 -2.77 16.43 21.45
CA SER A 13 -2.49 16.21 20.03
C SER A 13 -1.21 15.38 19.86
N ALA A 14 -1.32 14.22 19.25
CA ALA A 14 -0.18 13.35 18.96
C ALA A 14 0.52 13.75 17.66
N SER A 15 1.85 13.66 17.64
CA SER A 15 2.63 13.78 16.40
C SER A 15 2.60 12.47 15.62
N LEU A 16 2.46 12.57 14.30
CA LEU A 16 2.54 11.42 13.39
C LEU A 16 3.84 11.52 12.61
N VAL A 17 4.62 10.45 12.61
CA VAL A 17 5.93 10.41 11.95
C VAL A 17 6.04 9.19 11.05
N THR A 18 6.96 9.26 10.10
CA THR A 18 7.39 8.12 9.29
C THR A 18 8.88 7.95 9.50
N ILE A 19 9.30 6.76 9.92
CA ILE A 19 10.71 6.40 10.14
C ILE A 19 11.13 5.40 9.08
N ARG A 20 12.29 5.65 8.46
CA ARG A 20 12.96 4.71 7.56
C ARG A 20 14.41 4.60 8.00
N CYS A 21 14.83 3.40 8.38
CA CYS A 21 16.21 3.14 8.78
C CYS A 21 16.70 1.82 8.16
N ALA A 22 18.02 1.66 8.06
CA ALA A 22 18.68 0.42 7.70
C ALA A 22 20.17 0.50 8.14
N PRO A 23 20.84 -0.63 8.40
CA PRO A 23 20.26 -1.98 8.56
C PRO A 23 19.38 -2.07 9.82
N TRP A 24 18.58 -3.12 9.92
CA TRP A 24 17.71 -3.39 11.08
C TRP A 24 18.36 -4.31 12.11
N ASN A 25 19.51 -4.88 11.78
CA ASN A 25 20.25 -5.75 12.68
C ASN A 25 21.62 -5.16 13.05
N PHE A 26 22.11 -5.58 14.22
CA PHE A 26 23.49 -5.41 14.60
C PHE A 26 24.09 -6.80 14.90
N LYS A 27 24.89 -7.29 13.94
CA LYS A 27 25.38 -8.67 13.92
C LYS A 27 24.21 -9.65 14.09
N ASP A 28 24.40 -10.65 14.94
CA ASP A 28 23.46 -11.69 15.38
C ASP A 28 22.86 -11.40 16.77
N ASN A 29 23.00 -10.17 17.30
CA ASN A 29 22.64 -9.85 18.69
C ASN A 29 21.35 -9.02 18.83
N VAL A 30 21.06 -8.17 17.83
CA VAL A 30 19.92 -7.25 17.87
C VAL A 30 19.25 -7.26 16.50
N LEU A 31 17.92 -7.30 16.51
CA LEU A 31 17.09 -7.13 15.33
C LEU A 31 15.89 -6.23 15.66
N LEU A 32 15.61 -5.26 14.78
CA LEU A 32 14.47 -4.36 14.86
C LEU A 32 13.30 -4.90 14.02
N MET A 33 12.07 -4.78 14.54
CA MET A 33 10.82 -5.16 13.87
C MET A 33 9.71 -4.16 14.22
N GLY A 34 8.67 -4.10 13.39
CA GLY A 34 7.52 -3.22 13.57
C GLY A 34 7.91 -1.73 13.61
N ASP A 35 7.24 -0.96 14.45
CA ASP A 35 7.49 0.49 14.56
C ASP A 35 8.94 0.85 14.94
N ALA A 36 9.70 -0.07 15.57
CA ALA A 36 11.11 0.16 15.88
C ALA A 36 11.99 0.24 14.63
N SER A 37 11.61 -0.43 13.53
CA SER A 37 12.31 -0.40 12.24
C SER A 37 11.61 0.46 11.20
N HIS A 38 10.28 0.57 11.24
CA HIS A 38 9.49 1.24 10.20
C HIS A 38 8.19 1.87 10.71
N ALA A 39 8.24 2.74 11.73
CA ALA A 39 7.06 3.51 12.11
C ALA A 39 6.43 4.23 10.90
N ILE A 40 5.13 4.01 10.66
CA ILE A 40 4.38 4.61 9.55
C ILE A 40 3.21 5.43 10.06
N VAL A 41 2.80 6.41 9.26
CA VAL A 41 1.56 7.15 9.53
C VAL A 41 0.33 6.24 9.42
N PRO A 42 -0.72 6.45 10.24
CA PRO A 42 -1.83 5.50 10.40
C PRO A 42 -2.85 5.56 9.26
N PHE A 43 -2.57 6.27 8.16
CA PHE A 43 -3.57 6.55 7.13
C PHE A 43 -3.93 5.34 6.26
N TYR A 44 -3.20 4.22 6.34
CA TYR A 44 -3.59 2.95 5.70
C TYR A 44 -4.08 1.90 6.71
N GLY A 45 -3.96 2.14 8.03
CA GLY A 45 -4.29 1.13 9.04
C GLY A 45 -3.38 -0.12 9.02
N GLN A 46 -2.17 -0.01 8.45
CA GLN A 46 -1.30 -1.17 8.21
C GLN A 46 -0.11 -1.30 9.17
N GLY A 47 0.08 -0.39 10.13
CA GLY A 47 1.24 -0.44 11.04
C GLY A 47 1.31 -1.76 11.84
N MET A 48 0.21 -2.10 12.51
CA MET A 48 0.08 -3.38 13.23
C MET A 48 0.21 -4.59 12.30
N ASN A 49 -0.46 -4.57 11.14
CA ASN A 49 -0.43 -5.70 10.18
C ASN A 49 0.98 -5.93 9.63
N SER A 50 1.68 -4.87 9.23
CA SER A 50 3.06 -4.92 8.76
C SER A 50 4.01 -5.43 9.84
N GLY A 51 3.81 -5.00 11.10
CA GLY A 51 4.59 -5.51 12.24
C GLY A 51 4.29 -6.97 12.60
N PHE A 52 3.07 -7.46 12.39
CA PHE A 52 2.77 -8.89 12.51
C PHE A 52 3.34 -9.72 11.35
N GLU A 53 3.28 -9.19 10.13
CA GLU A 53 3.90 -9.80 8.96
C GLU A 53 5.41 -9.91 9.11
N ASP A 54 6.08 -8.94 9.75
CA ASP A 54 7.50 -9.04 10.09
C ASP A 54 7.82 -10.31 10.88
N CYS A 55 7.03 -10.64 11.90
CA CYS A 55 7.24 -11.83 12.72
C CYS A 55 7.13 -13.11 11.90
N SER A 56 6.11 -13.21 11.04
CA SER A 56 5.91 -14.37 10.17
C SER A 56 7.02 -14.51 9.14
N VAL A 57 7.40 -13.41 8.47
CA VAL A 57 8.49 -13.41 7.48
C VAL A 57 9.82 -13.75 8.14
N PHE A 58 10.06 -13.26 9.36
CA PHE A 58 11.26 -13.62 10.11
C PHE A 58 11.30 -15.11 10.45
N ASP A 59 10.21 -15.70 10.91
CA ASP A 59 10.12 -17.13 11.23
C ASP A 59 10.42 -18.00 9.99
N GLU A 60 9.86 -17.66 8.84
CA GLU A 60 10.14 -18.34 7.56
C GLU A 60 11.63 -18.23 7.16
N ILE A 61 12.23 -17.05 7.32
CA ILE A 61 13.65 -16.83 7.04
C ILE A 61 14.52 -17.61 8.04
N PHE A 62 14.15 -17.62 9.31
CA PHE A 62 14.87 -18.31 10.36
C PHE A 62 14.91 -19.82 10.11
N GLU A 63 13.76 -20.44 9.80
CA GLU A 63 13.71 -21.87 9.47
C GLU A 63 14.46 -22.21 8.18
N SER A 64 14.34 -21.38 7.12
CA SER A 64 15.06 -21.61 5.85
C SER A 64 16.57 -21.36 5.93
N SER A 65 17.03 -20.64 6.97
CA SER A 65 18.46 -20.41 7.26
C SER A 65 19.08 -21.48 8.16
N GLU A 66 18.43 -22.64 8.34
CA GLU A 66 18.85 -23.67 9.30
C GLU A 66 18.99 -23.13 10.74
N ARG A 67 18.21 -22.07 11.06
CA ARG A 67 18.22 -21.38 12.36
C ARG A 67 19.55 -20.70 12.70
N ASP A 68 20.33 -20.30 11.69
CA ASP A 68 21.50 -19.45 11.86
C ASP A 68 21.07 -17.99 12.05
N TRP A 69 21.30 -17.46 13.25
CA TRP A 69 20.94 -16.09 13.62
C TRP A 69 21.62 -15.03 12.75
N SER A 70 22.89 -15.22 12.39
CA SER A 70 23.63 -14.25 11.58
C SER A 70 23.03 -14.15 10.19
N VAL A 71 22.76 -15.31 9.57
CA VAL A 71 22.14 -15.38 8.24
C VAL A 71 20.72 -14.85 8.28
N ALA A 72 19.91 -15.28 9.25
CA ALA A 72 18.51 -14.88 9.37
C ALA A 72 18.34 -13.37 9.57
N PHE A 73 19.16 -12.76 10.45
CA PHE A 73 19.08 -11.33 10.74
C PHE A 73 19.45 -10.49 9.52
N GLU A 74 20.53 -10.85 8.81
CA GLU A 74 20.96 -10.15 7.60
C GLU A 74 19.90 -10.29 6.49
N GLU A 75 19.42 -11.51 6.24
CA GLU A 75 18.42 -11.77 5.20
C GLU A 75 17.09 -11.09 5.48
N PHE A 76 16.61 -11.10 6.72
CA PHE A 76 15.38 -10.41 7.11
C PHE A 76 15.52 -8.89 6.96
N SER A 77 16.59 -8.30 7.51
CA SER A 77 16.85 -6.86 7.39
C SER A 77 16.92 -6.41 5.92
N ARG A 78 17.46 -7.26 5.03
CA ARG A 78 17.59 -6.97 3.61
C ARG A 78 16.26 -7.13 2.86
N LYS A 79 15.57 -8.26 3.05
CA LYS A 79 14.34 -8.59 2.32
C LYS A 79 13.17 -7.70 2.72
N ARG A 80 12.98 -7.49 4.03
CA ARG A 80 11.76 -6.85 4.54
C ARG A 80 11.74 -5.33 4.32
N LYS A 81 12.92 -4.71 4.15
CA LYS A 81 13.06 -3.26 3.95
C LYS A 81 12.25 -2.72 2.78
N ALA A 82 12.22 -3.44 1.66
CA ALA A 82 11.50 -2.99 0.46
C ALA A 82 9.99 -2.89 0.70
N ASP A 83 9.41 -3.87 1.40
CA ASP A 83 7.99 -3.89 1.71
C ASP A 83 7.63 -2.86 2.80
N ALA A 84 8.47 -2.68 3.82
CA ALA A 84 8.28 -1.66 4.84
C ALA A 84 8.31 -0.22 4.27
N ASP A 85 9.23 0.04 3.34
CA ASP A 85 9.24 1.32 2.62
C ASP A 85 8.01 1.49 1.73
N ALA A 86 7.58 0.41 1.08
CA ALA A 86 6.41 0.44 0.22
C ALA A 86 5.13 0.74 1.00
N ILE A 87 4.90 0.10 2.16
CA ILE A 87 3.72 0.40 2.97
C ILE A 87 3.78 1.81 3.59
N SER A 88 4.98 2.29 3.94
CA SER A 88 5.19 3.68 4.33
C SER A 88 4.78 4.66 3.22
N ASN A 89 5.17 4.40 1.96
CA ASN A 89 4.76 5.20 0.80
C ASN A 89 3.25 5.13 0.57
N LEU A 90 2.67 3.92 0.61
CA LEU A 90 1.23 3.72 0.42
C LEU A 90 0.41 4.48 1.47
N ALA A 91 0.84 4.46 2.73
CA ALA A 91 0.19 5.22 3.81
C ALA A 91 0.23 6.74 3.57
N LEU A 92 1.36 7.28 3.12
CA LEU A 92 1.48 8.70 2.75
C LEU A 92 0.64 9.06 1.52
N GLN A 93 0.56 8.17 0.52
CA GLN A 93 -0.30 8.38 -0.65
C GLN A 93 -1.78 8.39 -0.24
N ASN A 94 -2.20 7.46 0.63
CA ASN A 94 -3.58 7.40 1.09
C ASN A 94 -3.98 8.63 1.91
N TYR A 95 -3.05 9.24 2.65
CA TYR A 95 -3.29 10.54 3.29
C TYR A 95 -3.68 11.62 2.28
N ILE A 96 -2.93 11.73 1.17
CA ILE A 96 -3.21 12.72 0.12
C ILE A 96 -4.55 12.40 -0.56
N GLU A 97 -4.79 11.13 -0.88
CA GLU A 97 -6.06 10.68 -1.49
C GLU A 97 -7.27 11.08 -0.63
N MET A 98 -7.23 10.76 0.67
CA MET A 98 -8.31 11.05 1.61
C MET A 98 -8.48 12.54 1.92
N ARG A 99 -7.39 13.32 1.86
CA ARG A 99 -7.43 14.76 2.13
C ARG A 99 -7.96 15.57 0.94
N ASP A 100 -7.48 15.26 -0.26
CA ASP A 100 -7.61 16.15 -1.42
C ASP A 100 -8.54 15.61 -2.51
N LEU A 101 -8.65 14.29 -2.68
CA LEU A 101 -9.21 13.71 -3.92
C LEU A 101 -10.62 13.13 -3.78
N VAL A 102 -11.05 12.78 -2.57
CA VAL A 102 -12.35 12.08 -2.36
C VAL A 102 -13.59 12.88 -2.79
N ALA A 103 -13.46 14.20 -2.94
CA ALA A 103 -14.51 15.09 -3.42
C ALA A 103 -14.29 15.58 -4.86
N ASP A 104 -13.21 15.15 -5.53
CA ASP A 104 -12.88 15.56 -6.88
C ASP A 104 -13.68 14.74 -7.93
N PRO A 105 -14.42 15.39 -8.85
CA PRO A 105 -15.22 14.67 -9.84
C PRO A 105 -14.40 13.76 -10.78
N SER A 106 -13.19 14.17 -11.16
CA SER A 106 -12.31 13.37 -12.03
C SER A 106 -11.84 12.11 -11.31
N PHE A 107 -11.47 12.25 -10.04
CA PHE A 107 -11.13 11.12 -9.17
C PHE A 107 -12.31 10.15 -8.98
N LEU A 108 -13.54 10.65 -8.79
CA LEU A 108 -14.73 9.81 -8.69
C LEU A 108 -15.02 9.04 -9.99
N LEU A 109 -14.87 9.69 -11.15
CA LEU A 109 -15.01 9.02 -12.45
C LEU A 109 -13.96 7.92 -12.61
N ARG A 110 -12.70 8.21 -12.28
CA ARG A 110 -11.62 7.22 -12.28
C ARG A 110 -11.95 6.01 -11.42
N LYS A 111 -12.41 6.21 -10.17
CA LYS A 111 -12.80 5.10 -9.29
C LYS A 111 -13.96 4.29 -9.86
N LYS A 112 -14.91 4.94 -10.53
CA LYS A 112 -16.01 4.27 -11.22
C LYS A 112 -15.52 3.36 -12.36
N ILE A 113 -14.56 3.83 -13.15
CA ILE A 113 -13.92 3.02 -14.20
C ILE A 113 -13.16 1.84 -13.57
N GLU A 114 -12.29 2.10 -12.59
CA GLU A 114 -11.52 1.05 -11.89
C GLU A 114 -12.43 -0.03 -11.30
N GLN A 115 -13.53 0.37 -10.67
CA GLN A 115 -14.52 -0.54 -10.10
C GLN A 115 -15.20 -1.41 -11.16
N LYS A 116 -15.65 -0.82 -12.27
CA LYS A 116 -16.29 -1.56 -13.36
C LYS A 116 -15.34 -2.63 -13.93
N ILE A 117 -14.07 -2.28 -14.16
CA ILE A 117 -13.09 -3.22 -14.68
C ILE A 117 -12.83 -4.35 -13.69
N PHE A 118 -12.70 -4.05 -12.40
CA PHE A 118 -12.55 -5.08 -11.37
C PHE A 118 -13.75 -6.03 -11.29
N GLU A 119 -14.98 -5.51 -11.36
CA GLU A 119 -16.20 -6.31 -11.30
C GLU A 119 -16.32 -7.29 -12.48
N LYS A 120 -15.88 -6.89 -13.68
CA LYS A 120 -15.91 -7.73 -14.88
C LYS A 120 -14.69 -8.64 -15.03
N HIS A 121 -13.50 -8.15 -14.67
CA HIS A 121 -12.22 -8.81 -14.91
C HIS A 121 -11.34 -8.80 -13.65
N PRO A 122 -11.77 -9.47 -12.56
CA PRO A 122 -11.07 -9.43 -11.27
C PRO A 122 -9.67 -10.05 -11.31
N ASP A 123 -9.42 -10.95 -12.26
CA ASP A 123 -8.11 -11.57 -12.52
C ASP A 123 -7.14 -10.61 -13.24
N LYS A 124 -7.65 -9.57 -13.90
CA LYS A 124 -6.85 -8.60 -14.66
C LYS A 124 -6.62 -7.31 -13.89
N TRP A 125 -7.56 -6.91 -13.05
CA TRP A 125 -7.49 -5.63 -12.36
C TRP A 125 -7.91 -5.74 -10.90
N MET A 126 -6.96 -6.04 -10.01
CA MET A 126 -7.23 -5.97 -8.56
C MET A 126 -6.97 -4.55 -8.02
N PRO A 127 -7.95 -3.88 -7.40
CA PRO A 127 -7.74 -2.55 -6.82
C PRO A 127 -6.62 -2.55 -5.77
N LEU A 128 -5.78 -1.51 -5.77
CA LEU A 128 -4.63 -1.40 -4.85
C LEU A 128 -5.02 -1.62 -3.38
N TYR A 129 -6.13 -1.05 -2.93
CA TYR A 129 -6.64 -1.24 -1.57
C TYR A 129 -6.90 -2.72 -1.25
N SER A 130 -7.44 -3.48 -2.19
CA SER A 130 -7.67 -4.92 -2.04
C SER A 130 -6.37 -5.71 -2.04
N GLN A 131 -5.39 -5.33 -2.87
CA GLN A 131 -4.06 -5.96 -2.85
C GLN A 131 -3.41 -5.82 -1.47
N VAL A 132 -3.50 -4.64 -0.84
CA VAL A 132 -2.84 -4.35 0.43
C VAL A 132 -3.63 -4.89 1.63
N THR A 133 -4.96 -4.82 1.61
CA THR A 133 -5.79 -5.09 2.80
C THR A 133 -6.31 -6.52 2.86
N PHE A 134 -6.53 -7.16 1.71
CA PHE A 134 -7.24 -8.45 1.61
C PHE A 134 -6.40 -9.55 0.97
N SER A 135 -5.08 -9.38 0.90
CA SER A 135 -4.15 -10.37 0.34
C SER A 135 -2.83 -10.40 1.11
N HIS A 136 -1.98 -11.39 0.78
CA HIS A 136 -0.60 -11.48 1.24
C HIS A 136 0.41 -11.09 0.14
N ILE A 137 0.00 -10.25 -0.82
CA ILE A 137 0.91 -9.73 -1.83
C ILE A 137 1.93 -8.82 -1.13
N PRO A 138 3.25 -9.02 -1.34
CA PRO A 138 4.27 -8.14 -0.78
C PRO A 138 3.99 -6.68 -1.11
N TYR A 139 4.08 -5.79 -0.11
CA TYR A 139 3.72 -4.37 -0.28
C TYR A 139 4.50 -3.70 -1.43
N SER A 140 5.75 -4.08 -1.66
CA SER A 140 6.55 -3.58 -2.80
C SER A 140 5.95 -3.96 -4.15
N LYS A 141 5.39 -5.17 -4.28
CA LYS A 141 4.68 -5.62 -5.47
C LYS A 141 3.32 -4.93 -5.62
N ALA A 142 2.59 -4.76 -4.52
CA ALA A 142 1.33 -4.03 -4.53
C ALA A 142 1.52 -2.56 -4.96
N LEU A 143 2.54 -1.88 -4.42
CA LEU A 143 2.92 -0.52 -4.82
C LEU A 143 3.26 -0.46 -6.32
N ALA A 144 4.13 -1.36 -6.80
CA ALA A 144 4.48 -1.41 -8.22
C ALA A 144 3.27 -1.69 -9.12
N ALA A 145 2.36 -2.58 -8.72
CA ALA A 145 1.12 -2.85 -9.45
C ALA A 145 0.18 -1.64 -9.45
N GLY A 146 0.05 -0.96 -8.30
CA GLY A 146 -0.72 0.27 -8.16
C GLY A 146 -0.18 1.39 -9.04
N ASP A 147 1.14 1.56 -9.14
CA ASP A 147 1.76 2.55 -10.01
C ASP A 147 1.55 2.24 -11.50
N ARG A 148 1.58 0.96 -11.89
CA ARG A 148 1.21 0.54 -13.25
C ARG A 148 -0.26 0.85 -13.55
N GLN A 149 -1.17 0.42 -12.68
CA GLN A 149 -2.61 0.73 -12.80
C GLN A 149 -2.84 2.23 -12.86
N ARG A 150 -2.05 3.01 -12.11
CA ARG A 150 -2.14 4.46 -12.10
C ARG A 150 -1.83 5.04 -13.46
N GLY A 151 -0.70 4.65 -14.06
CA GLY A 151 -0.31 5.12 -15.38
C GLY A 151 -1.29 4.73 -16.49
N ILE A 152 -1.90 3.53 -16.40
CA ILE A 152 -2.96 3.13 -17.34
C ILE A 152 -4.16 4.06 -17.21
N MET A 153 -4.65 4.30 -15.98
CA MET A 153 -5.78 5.19 -15.75
C MET A 153 -5.48 6.63 -16.14
N ASP A 154 -4.28 7.15 -15.90
CA ASP A 154 -3.90 8.50 -16.30
C ASP A 154 -4.03 8.69 -17.83
N ARG A 155 -3.63 7.68 -18.60
CA ARG A 155 -3.81 7.66 -20.06
C ARG A 155 -5.29 7.63 -20.46
N ILE A 156 -6.10 6.80 -19.82
CA ILE A 156 -7.54 6.71 -20.11
C ILE A 156 -8.26 8.03 -19.79
N MET A 157 -7.96 8.61 -18.62
CA MET A 157 -8.55 9.86 -18.16
C MET A 157 -8.13 11.07 -19.01
N SER A 158 -7.04 10.98 -19.78
CA SER A 158 -6.61 12.03 -20.71
C SER A 158 -7.35 12.07 -22.05
N LYS A 159 -8.24 11.10 -22.32
CA LYS A 159 -8.99 11.05 -23.58
C LYS A 159 -10.04 12.16 -23.66
N GLU A 160 -10.21 12.70 -24.86
CA GLU A 160 -11.31 13.61 -25.16
C GLU A 160 -12.66 12.93 -24.89
N ASN A 161 -13.58 13.65 -24.25
CA ASN A 161 -14.91 13.18 -23.90
C ASN A 161 -14.96 11.92 -23.03
N ILE A 162 -13.91 11.63 -22.23
CA ILE A 162 -13.90 10.45 -21.34
C ILE A 162 -15.14 10.41 -20.43
N GLU A 163 -15.66 11.56 -20.00
CA GLU A 163 -16.89 11.65 -19.20
C GLU A 163 -18.13 11.05 -19.89
N GLU A 164 -18.15 11.02 -21.21
CA GLU A 164 -19.23 10.45 -22.02
C GLU A 164 -18.94 9.00 -22.43
N ILE A 165 -17.68 8.68 -22.75
CA ILE A 165 -17.29 7.38 -23.34
C ILE A 165 -16.74 6.36 -22.34
N TRP A 166 -16.57 6.71 -21.05
CA TRP A 166 -15.91 5.85 -20.05
C TRP A 166 -16.53 4.44 -19.93
N ASP A 167 -17.83 4.30 -20.19
CA ASP A 167 -18.57 3.04 -20.06
C ASP A 167 -18.57 2.19 -21.34
N SER A 168 -17.91 2.66 -22.42
CA SER A 168 -17.86 1.97 -23.70
C SER A 168 -17.00 0.69 -23.67
N GLU A 169 -17.30 -0.24 -24.56
CA GLU A 169 -16.45 -1.42 -24.79
C GLU A 169 -15.06 -1.04 -25.32
N GLU A 170 -14.94 0.09 -26.02
CA GLU A 170 -13.64 0.60 -26.51
C GLU A 170 -12.69 0.90 -25.35
N ILE A 171 -13.16 1.65 -24.36
CA ILE A 171 -12.38 1.99 -23.16
C ILE A 171 -12.03 0.74 -22.36
N GLU A 172 -12.99 -0.16 -22.17
CA GLU A 172 -12.78 -1.43 -21.48
C GLU A 172 -11.70 -2.29 -22.17
N ASN A 173 -11.79 -2.47 -23.48
CA ASN A 173 -10.81 -3.23 -24.26
C ASN A 173 -9.42 -2.58 -24.25
N GLU A 174 -9.34 -1.24 -24.32
CA GLU A 174 -8.05 -0.55 -24.22
C GLU A 174 -7.40 -0.75 -22.84
N ILE A 175 -8.18 -0.68 -21.75
CA ILE A 175 -7.68 -0.94 -20.39
C ILE A 175 -7.12 -2.36 -20.29
N LEU A 176 -7.87 -3.36 -20.78
CA LEU A 176 -7.44 -4.76 -20.73
C LEU A 176 -6.20 -5.03 -21.60
N HIS A 177 -6.12 -4.39 -22.75
CA HIS A 177 -4.95 -4.48 -23.62
C HIS A 177 -3.71 -3.85 -22.96
N LEU A 178 -3.87 -2.69 -22.31
CA LEU A 178 -2.78 -2.05 -21.58
C LEU A 178 -2.36 -2.85 -20.34
N ALA A 179 -3.32 -3.44 -19.62
CA ALA A 179 -3.06 -4.27 -18.44
C ALA A 179 -2.37 -5.61 -18.77
N SER A 180 -2.57 -6.14 -19.98
CA SER A 180 -1.96 -7.42 -20.41
C SER A 180 -0.55 -7.28 -20.98
N ASN A 181 -0.15 -6.06 -21.39
CA ASN A 181 1.13 -5.77 -22.04
C ASN A 181 2.13 -5.03 -21.15
N ALA A 182 1.82 -4.89 -19.85
CA ALA A 182 2.61 -4.16 -18.85
C ALA A 182 3.17 -5.09 -17.77
#